data_AF-A0A2N2MSM1-F1
#
_entry.id   AF-A0A2N2MSM1-F1
#
_cell.length_a   1.000
_cell.length_b   1.000
_cell.length_c   1.000
_cell.angle_alpha   90.00
_cell.angle_beta   90.00
_cell.angle_gamma   90.00
#
_symmetry.space_group_name_H-M   'P 1'
#
loop_
_entity.id
_entity.type
_entity.pdbx_description
1 polymer ?
#
loop_
_entity_poly.entity_id
_entity_poly.type
_entity_poly.pdbx_seq_one_letter_code
_entity_poly.pdbx_strand_id
1 'polypeptide(L)'
;MMVENMLFKKIYGSVAAANIGSAMGGAVEWVSVPGGGWKAIDEKWGWVEGFMPWTQQERDVRYWNNSPLLHYFHMDMEPGMTEDGAEIRYLLALAIIEKQGRITVDELAEVWKKHIKREDIGRLVNPHIVIHYDRLMAGNSVTRIPPRLIGSMTPWPGLVDAPHMIGPIGIINAGDPAQAAHDAAEVSLLIQPPESGGTESSKVIAAATAAAFDPNATVESIIQAARENVSINTRGIIDEALDLASKYPDTKAIREPIRKHFMPTYPYADGVETAAEAIALFAITKGDVREGMIGATNLGRDTDCIGG
;
A
#
# COMPACT_ATOMS: atom_id res chain seq x y z
N MET A 1 24.33 -9.86 20.91
CA MET A 1 22.95 -10.31 21.20
C MET A 1 22.02 -9.28 20.60
N MET A 2 21.09 -9.69 19.72
CA MET A 2 20.02 -8.77 19.29
C MET A 2 19.19 -8.41 20.52
N VAL A 3 18.95 -7.12 20.74
CA VAL A 3 18.13 -6.65 21.85
C VAL A 3 16.67 -6.87 21.46
N GLU A 4 16.10 -7.99 21.89
CA GLU A 4 14.68 -8.33 21.67
C GLU A 4 13.75 -7.60 22.66
N ASN A 5 13.75 -6.27 22.60
CA ASN A 5 12.80 -5.46 23.37
C ASN A 5 11.46 -5.30 22.62
N MET A 6 10.47 -4.65 23.27
CA MET A 6 9.15 -4.44 22.66
C MET A 6 9.22 -3.64 21.36
N LEU A 7 10.12 -2.65 21.28
CA LEU A 7 10.31 -1.85 20.07
C LEU A 7 10.76 -2.75 18.90
N PHE A 8 11.77 -3.59 19.11
CA PHE A 8 12.22 -4.55 18.10
C PHE A 8 11.08 -5.47 17.65
N LYS A 9 10.29 -6.01 18.59
CA LYS A 9 9.14 -6.87 18.27
C LYS A 9 8.07 -6.16 17.43
N LYS A 10 7.77 -4.89 17.72
CA LYS A 10 6.85 -4.07 16.91
C LYS A 10 7.41 -3.82 15.50
N ILE A 11 8.69 -3.46 15.37
CA ILE A 11 9.35 -3.27 14.07
C ILE A 11 9.31 -4.57 13.26
N TYR A 12 9.77 -5.68 13.85
CA TYR A 12 9.80 -6.99 13.21
C TYR A 12 8.39 -7.44 12.80
N GLY A 13 7.41 -7.32 13.70
CA GLY A 13 6.02 -7.68 13.44
C GLY A 13 5.40 -6.85 12.31
N SER A 14 5.65 -5.54 12.28
CA SER A 14 5.16 -4.65 11.22
C SER A 14 5.75 -5.02 9.85
N VAL A 15 7.07 -5.23 9.77
CA VAL A 15 7.74 -5.62 8.52
C VAL A 15 7.30 -7.02 8.07
N ALA A 16 7.20 -7.97 9.00
CA ALA A 16 6.79 -9.34 8.69
C ALA A 16 5.33 -9.39 8.21
N ALA A 17 4.40 -8.76 8.94
CA ALA A 17 2.98 -8.78 8.61
C ALA A 17 2.71 -8.15 7.23
N ALA A 18 3.36 -7.02 6.92
CA ALA A 18 3.20 -6.37 5.62
C ALA A 18 3.62 -7.27 4.45
N ASN A 19 4.73 -8.01 4.59
CA ASN A 19 5.19 -8.92 3.53
C ASN A 19 4.37 -10.22 3.45
N ILE A 20 3.92 -10.77 4.58
CA ILE A 20 3.03 -11.94 4.60
C ILE A 20 1.69 -11.55 3.94
N GLY A 21 1.14 -10.38 4.26
CA GLY A 21 -0.09 -9.84 3.69
C GLY A 21 0.00 -9.65 2.18
N SER A 22 1.02 -8.94 1.68
CA SER A 22 1.27 -8.79 0.24
C SER A 22 1.34 -10.16 -0.46
N ALA A 23 2.12 -11.11 0.09
CA ALA A 23 2.31 -12.43 -0.53
C ALA A 23 1.04 -13.30 -0.52
N MET A 24 0.22 -13.23 0.53
CA MET A 24 -1.07 -13.94 0.58
C MET A 24 -2.08 -13.33 -0.39
N GLY A 25 -2.19 -12.00 -0.37
CA GLY A 25 -3.14 -11.26 -1.20
C GLY A 25 -2.82 -11.32 -2.69
N GLY A 26 -1.55 -11.38 -3.09
CA GLY A 26 -1.15 -11.38 -4.51
C GLY A 26 -1.66 -12.58 -5.30
N ALA A 27 -1.85 -13.74 -4.64
CA ALA A 27 -2.36 -14.93 -5.30
C ALA A 27 -3.86 -14.85 -5.68
N VAL A 28 -4.60 -13.92 -5.07
CA VAL A 28 -6.05 -13.75 -5.25
C VAL A 28 -6.45 -12.33 -5.64
N GLU A 29 -5.47 -11.52 -6.02
CA GLU A 29 -5.66 -10.18 -6.53
C GLU A 29 -6.44 -10.21 -7.86
N TRP A 30 -7.37 -9.26 -8.00
CA TRP A 30 -8.23 -9.07 -9.19
C TRP A 30 -8.99 -10.30 -9.67
N VAL A 31 -9.20 -11.31 -8.83
CA VAL A 31 -10.00 -12.48 -9.19
C VAL A 31 -11.44 -12.00 -9.43
N SER A 32 -11.85 -11.94 -10.70
CA SER A 32 -13.18 -11.61 -11.23
C SER A 32 -13.87 -10.32 -10.71
N VAL A 33 -13.20 -9.17 -10.87
CA VAL A 33 -13.67 -7.78 -11.19
C VAL A 33 -14.95 -7.20 -10.49
N PRO A 34 -15.39 -5.93 -10.74
CA PRO A 34 -15.70 -5.00 -9.65
C PRO A 34 -16.87 -5.46 -8.77
N GLY A 35 -16.60 -5.57 -7.47
CA GLY A 35 -17.57 -5.91 -6.43
C GLY A 35 -17.89 -7.39 -6.24
N GLY A 36 -17.48 -8.25 -7.17
CA GLY A 36 -17.73 -9.69 -7.12
C GLY A 36 -16.53 -10.54 -6.69
N GLY A 37 -15.34 -9.94 -6.56
CA GLY A 37 -14.11 -10.72 -6.48
C GLY A 37 -14.02 -11.68 -5.29
N TRP A 38 -14.58 -11.31 -4.14
CA TRP A 38 -14.66 -12.22 -2.99
C TRP A 38 -15.49 -13.48 -3.27
N LYS A 39 -16.53 -13.41 -4.13
CA LYS A 39 -17.33 -14.60 -4.51
C LYS A 39 -16.49 -15.54 -5.36
N ALA A 40 -15.71 -15.00 -6.29
CA ALA A 40 -14.82 -15.80 -7.11
C ALA A 40 -13.68 -16.42 -6.30
N ILE A 41 -13.21 -15.74 -5.25
CA ILE A 41 -12.28 -16.33 -4.27
C ILE A 41 -12.94 -17.51 -3.55
N ASP A 42 -14.13 -17.30 -2.98
CA ASP A 42 -14.91 -18.33 -2.28
C ASP A 42 -15.19 -19.55 -3.17
N GLU A 43 -15.57 -19.33 -4.43
CA GLU A 43 -15.88 -20.41 -5.39
C GLU A 43 -14.66 -21.24 -5.77
N LYS A 44 -13.51 -20.60 -5.96
CA LYS A 44 -12.30 -21.28 -6.47
C LYS A 44 -11.43 -21.87 -5.36
N TRP A 45 -11.28 -21.18 -4.24
CA TRP A 45 -10.37 -21.56 -3.16
C TRP A 45 -11.05 -21.68 -1.79
N GLY A 46 -12.30 -21.22 -1.65
CA GLY A 46 -12.93 -21.09 -0.35
C GLY A 46 -12.32 -19.94 0.45
N TRP A 47 -11.98 -20.19 1.71
CA TRP A 47 -11.37 -19.20 2.60
C TRP A 47 -9.85 -19.36 2.60
N VAL A 48 -9.14 -18.38 2.03
CA VAL A 48 -7.69 -18.43 1.86
C VAL A 48 -6.99 -17.97 3.15
N GLU A 49 -6.22 -18.86 3.76
CA GLU A 49 -5.52 -18.61 5.04
C GLU A 49 -3.99 -18.76 4.95
N GLY A 50 -3.44 -19.01 3.76
CA GLY A 50 -2.02 -19.25 3.58
C GLY A 50 -1.54 -18.92 2.17
N PHE A 51 -0.24 -19.09 1.96
CA PHE A 51 0.40 -18.80 0.68
C PHE A 51 -0.02 -19.79 -0.41
N MET A 52 -0.24 -19.25 -1.60
CA MET A 52 -0.53 -20.03 -2.80
C MET A 52 0.43 -19.62 -3.91
N PRO A 53 0.80 -20.54 -4.81
CA PRO A 53 1.51 -20.16 -6.00
C PRO A 53 0.56 -19.39 -6.93
N TRP A 54 1.11 -18.47 -7.71
CA TRP A 54 0.40 -17.81 -8.79
C TRP A 54 1.36 -17.45 -9.92
N THR A 55 0.82 -16.99 -11.04
CA THR A 55 1.64 -16.63 -12.19
C THR A 55 1.26 -15.24 -12.65
N GLN A 56 2.23 -14.33 -12.62
CA GLN A 56 2.12 -13.07 -13.34
C GLN A 56 2.15 -13.39 -14.84
N GLN A 57 1.02 -13.16 -15.51
CA GLN A 57 0.90 -13.42 -16.94
C GLN A 57 1.66 -12.36 -17.74
N GLU A 58 2.38 -12.78 -18.77
CA GLU A 58 2.93 -11.84 -19.75
C GLU A 58 1.78 -11.21 -20.52
N ARG A 59 1.67 -9.89 -20.45
CA ARG A 59 0.59 -9.14 -21.07
C ARG A 59 0.93 -7.68 -21.24
N ASP A 60 0.39 -7.09 -22.30
CA ASP A 60 0.30 -5.65 -22.39
C ASP A 60 -0.91 -5.15 -21.60
N VAL A 61 -0.72 -4.08 -20.84
CA VAL A 61 -1.75 -3.43 -20.03
C VAL A 61 -1.86 -1.97 -20.40
N ARG A 62 -3.10 -1.47 -20.41
CA ARG A 62 -3.41 -0.07 -20.51
C ARG A 62 -4.32 0.27 -19.34
N TYR A 63 -3.77 0.95 -18.34
CA TYR A 63 -4.54 1.29 -17.14
C TYR A 63 -5.62 2.33 -17.45
N TRP A 64 -5.34 3.34 -18.28
CA TRP A 64 -6.34 4.32 -18.70
C TRP A 64 -6.42 4.42 -20.22
N ASN A 65 -7.57 4.82 -20.76
CA ASN A 65 -7.72 4.97 -22.21
C ASN A 65 -6.63 5.86 -22.84
N ASN A 66 -6.14 6.86 -22.12
CA ASN A 66 -5.05 7.76 -22.52
C ASN A 66 -3.64 7.36 -22.01
N SER A 67 -3.49 6.22 -21.34
CA SER A 67 -2.20 5.67 -20.88
C SER A 67 -1.32 5.22 -22.06
N PRO A 68 0.02 5.22 -21.96
CA PRO A 68 0.84 4.39 -22.84
C PRO A 68 0.46 2.90 -22.70
N LEU A 69 0.84 2.09 -23.70
CA LEU A 69 0.81 0.64 -23.56
C LEU A 69 2.01 0.23 -22.70
N LEU A 70 1.76 -0.46 -21.60
CA LEU A 70 2.76 -0.94 -20.66
C LEU A 70 2.82 -2.47 -20.70
N HIS A 71 3.90 -3.07 -20.22
CA HIS A 71 4.14 -4.50 -20.36
C HIS A 71 4.46 -5.15 -19.02
N TYR A 72 3.69 -6.17 -18.67
CA TYR A 72 4.02 -7.13 -17.61
C TYR A 72 4.77 -8.30 -18.22
N PHE A 73 5.87 -8.70 -17.58
CA PHE A 73 6.62 -9.88 -17.95
C PHE A 73 6.12 -11.10 -17.18
N HIS A 74 6.25 -12.27 -17.78
CA HIS A 74 5.94 -13.53 -17.11
C HIS A 74 6.83 -13.74 -15.88
N MET A 75 6.22 -14.07 -14.75
CA MET A 75 6.90 -14.57 -13.55
C MET A 75 6.09 -15.69 -12.90
N ASP A 76 6.75 -16.79 -12.57
CA ASP A 76 6.21 -17.84 -11.72
C ASP A 76 6.46 -17.46 -10.26
N MET A 77 5.37 -17.25 -9.52
CA MET A 77 5.38 -16.78 -8.14
C MET A 77 5.18 -17.98 -7.23
N GLU A 78 6.27 -18.45 -6.65
CA GLU A 78 6.23 -19.52 -5.64
C GLU A 78 5.49 -19.04 -4.38
N PRO A 79 4.92 -19.96 -3.56
CA PRO A 79 4.22 -19.59 -2.34
C PRO A 79 5.10 -18.74 -1.41
N GLY A 80 4.62 -17.54 -1.08
CA GLY A 80 5.31 -16.59 -0.19
C GLY A 80 6.17 -15.55 -0.90
N MET A 81 6.25 -15.58 -2.24
CA MET A 81 6.80 -14.46 -3.00
C MET A 81 5.87 -13.24 -2.93
N THR A 82 6.46 -12.06 -2.79
CA THR A 82 5.75 -10.78 -2.76
C THR A 82 5.66 -10.15 -4.16
N GLU A 83 4.92 -9.05 -4.29
CA GLU A 83 4.65 -8.35 -5.55
C GLU A 83 5.35 -6.98 -5.64
N ASP A 84 4.97 -6.17 -6.62
CA ASP A 84 5.62 -4.91 -6.97
C ASP A 84 5.61 -3.82 -5.90
N GLY A 85 4.50 -3.66 -5.19
CA GLY A 85 4.37 -2.74 -4.08
C GLY A 85 5.32 -3.09 -2.93
N ALA A 86 5.46 -4.38 -2.60
CA ALA A 86 6.41 -4.84 -1.60
C ALA A 86 7.87 -4.56 -1.99
N GLU A 87 8.22 -4.61 -3.28
CA GLU A 87 9.56 -4.24 -3.76
C GLU A 87 9.83 -2.74 -3.56
N ILE A 88 8.84 -1.88 -3.86
CA ILE A 88 9.00 -0.44 -3.61
C ILE A 88 9.10 -0.15 -2.10
N ARG A 89 8.36 -0.87 -1.26
CA ARG A 89 8.49 -0.82 0.21
C ARG A 89 9.89 -1.20 0.67
N TYR A 90 10.49 -2.22 0.05
CA TYR A 90 11.88 -2.61 0.30
C TYR A 90 12.86 -1.48 -0.07
N LEU A 91 12.69 -0.85 -1.23
CA LEU A 91 13.52 0.29 -1.65
C LEU A 91 13.38 1.49 -0.70
N LEU A 92 12.18 1.76 -0.19
CA LEU A 92 11.96 2.78 0.83
C LEU A 92 12.70 2.45 2.14
N ALA A 93 12.58 1.22 2.62
CA ALA A 93 13.29 0.77 3.81
C ALA A 93 14.82 0.86 3.60
N LEU A 94 15.30 0.48 2.42
CA LEU A 94 16.72 0.59 2.05
C LEU A 94 17.20 2.05 2.10
N ALA A 95 16.41 3.02 1.61
CA ALA A 95 16.76 4.43 1.70
C ALA A 95 16.90 4.91 3.16
N ILE A 96 15.99 4.49 4.05
CA ILE A 96 16.06 4.81 5.49
C ILE A 96 17.32 4.17 6.12
N ILE A 97 17.62 2.92 5.77
CA ILE A 97 18.78 2.20 6.27
C ILE A 97 20.08 2.82 5.76
N GLU A 98 20.20 3.17 4.48
CA GLU A 98 21.39 3.81 3.92
C GLU A 98 21.62 5.21 4.52
N LYS A 99 20.54 5.98 4.73
CA LYS A 99 20.62 7.30 5.36
C LYS A 99 20.83 7.26 6.88
N GLN A 100 20.50 6.14 7.53
CA GLN A 100 20.45 6.00 8.99
C GLN A 100 19.51 7.02 9.65
N GLY A 101 18.35 7.27 9.04
CA GLY A 101 17.37 8.23 9.56
C GLY A 101 16.22 8.51 8.59
N ARG A 102 15.41 9.52 8.94
CA ARG A 102 14.30 9.99 8.11
C ARG A 102 14.79 10.48 6.75
N ILE A 103 14.10 10.06 5.69
CA ILE A 103 14.43 10.41 4.30
C ILE A 103 13.49 11.48 3.75
N THR A 104 13.93 12.15 2.69
CA THR A 104 13.11 12.98 1.81
C THR A 104 12.89 12.24 0.48
N VAL A 105 12.08 12.82 -0.40
CA VAL A 105 11.89 12.32 -1.76
C VAL A 105 13.19 12.24 -2.57
N ASP A 106 14.16 13.13 -2.31
CA ASP A 106 15.44 13.12 -3.01
C ASP A 106 16.26 11.87 -2.65
N GLU A 107 16.28 11.45 -1.39
CA GLU A 107 17.01 10.23 -1.00
C GLU A 107 16.32 8.95 -1.50
N LEU A 108 14.99 8.91 -1.52
CA LEU A 108 14.27 7.80 -2.15
C LEU A 108 14.59 7.71 -3.65
N ALA A 109 14.61 8.87 -4.33
CA ALA A 109 14.96 8.96 -5.74
C ALA A 109 16.39 8.46 -6.03
N GLU A 110 17.38 8.78 -5.19
CA GLU A 110 18.73 8.25 -5.39
C GLU A 110 18.79 6.72 -5.23
N VAL A 111 18.03 6.14 -4.30
CA VAL A 111 17.90 4.68 -4.20
C VAL A 111 17.25 4.08 -5.46
N TRP A 112 16.19 4.69 -5.98
CA TRP A 112 15.57 4.24 -7.22
C TRP A 112 16.55 4.24 -8.40
N LYS A 113 17.31 5.33 -8.59
CA LYS A 113 18.33 5.41 -9.65
C LYS A 113 19.41 4.33 -9.54
N LYS A 114 19.79 3.98 -8.30
CA LYS A 114 20.85 3.01 -8.01
C LYS A 114 20.39 1.57 -8.17
N HIS A 115 19.14 1.27 -7.81
CA HIS A 115 18.67 -0.10 -7.62
C HIS A 115 17.62 -0.55 -8.64
N ILE A 116 16.77 0.34 -9.16
CA ILE A 116 15.83 -0.03 -10.22
C ILE A 116 16.59 -0.12 -11.53
N LYS A 117 16.51 -1.29 -12.17
CA LYS A 117 16.92 -1.49 -13.55
C LYS A 117 15.71 -1.33 -14.44
N ARG A 118 15.84 -0.52 -15.49
CA ARG A 118 14.74 -0.19 -16.39
C ARG A 118 14.15 -1.44 -17.05
N GLU A 119 14.99 -2.43 -17.37
CA GLU A 119 14.60 -3.71 -17.96
C GLU A 119 13.81 -4.63 -17.03
N ASP A 120 13.87 -4.42 -15.71
CA ASP A 120 13.16 -5.19 -14.69
C ASP A 120 11.81 -4.55 -14.31
N ILE A 121 11.49 -3.36 -14.84
CA ILE A 121 10.18 -2.74 -14.68
C ILE A 121 9.13 -3.58 -15.42
N GLY A 122 8.07 -3.98 -14.73
CA GLY A 122 7.10 -4.97 -15.18
C GLY A 122 7.44 -6.42 -14.81
N ARG A 123 8.58 -6.65 -14.14
CA ARG A 123 8.88 -7.88 -13.38
C ARG A 123 8.75 -7.63 -11.89
N LEU A 124 9.66 -6.81 -11.35
CA LEU A 124 9.84 -6.61 -9.90
C LEU A 124 9.06 -5.42 -9.36
N VAL A 125 8.80 -4.42 -10.19
CA VAL A 125 7.98 -3.26 -9.86
C VAL A 125 6.93 -3.05 -10.95
N ASN A 126 5.85 -2.34 -10.63
CA ASN A 126 4.73 -2.15 -11.53
C ASN A 126 5.20 -1.57 -12.88
N PRO A 127 4.68 -2.02 -14.03
CA PRO A 127 5.02 -1.43 -15.32
C PRO A 127 4.86 0.10 -15.38
N HIS A 128 3.93 0.66 -14.62
CA HIS A 128 3.67 2.10 -14.61
C HIS A 128 4.84 2.93 -14.04
N ILE A 129 5.69 2.31 -13.22
CA ILE A 129 6.90 2.93 -12.65
C ILE A 129 7.86 3.40 -13.74
N VAL A 130 7.80 2.84 -14.95
CA VAL A 130 8.62 3.30 -16.08
C VAL A 130 8.44 4.79 -16.37
N ILE A 131 7.24 5.33 -16.16
CA ILE A 131 6.93 6.75 -16.40
C ILE A 131 7.68 7.63 -15.40
N HIS A 132 7.68 7.23 -14.13
CA HIS A 132 8.34 7.97 -13.05
C HIS A 132 9.85 7.82 -13.15
N TYR A 133 10.33 6.60 -13.40
CA TYR A 133 11.74 6.29 -13.54
C TYR A 133 12.37 7.00 -14.74
N ASP A 134 11.75 6.96 -15.93
CA ASP A 134 12.29 7.64 -17.12
C ASP A 134 12.37 9.16 -16.91
N ARG A 135 11.41 9.77 -16.21
CA ARG A 135 11.46 11.19 -15.82
C ARG A 135 12.55 11.48 -14.80
N LEU A 136 12.75 10.57 -13.85
CA LEU A 136 13.81 10.68 -12.85
C LEU A 136 15.21 10.62 -13.46
N MET A 137 15.37 9.82 -14.51
CA MET A 137 16.60 9.66 -15.28
C MET A 137 16.79 10.75 -16.35
N ALA A 138 15.76 11.54 -16.64
CA ALA A 138 15.81 12.55 -17.69
C ALA A 138 16.62 13.79 -17.29
N GLY A 139 17.31 14.35 -18.29
CA GLY A 139 18.05 15.60 -18.15
C GLY A 139 19.44 15.43 -17.52
N ASN A 140 20.02 16.54 -17.10
CA ASN A 140 21.32 16.62 -16.43
C ASN A 140 21.23 17.54 -15.20
N SER A 141 22.36 17.96 -14.63
CA SER A 141 22.37 18.86 -13.46
C SER A 141 21.60 20.17 -13.64
N VAL A 142 21.36 20.61 -14.89
CA VAL A 142 20.64 21.84 -15.23
C VAL A 142 19.18 21.56 -15.62
N THR A 143 18.93 20.47 -16.36
CA THR A 143 17.62 20.19 -16.97
C THR A 143 16.84 19.05 -16.32
N ARG A 144 17.37 18.44 -15.24
CA ARG A 144 16.68 17.37 -14.52
C ARG A 144 15.33 17.85 -13.98
N ILE A 145 14.38 16.93 -13.91
CA ILE A 145 13.13 17.14 -13.18
C ILE A 145 13.41 16.88 -11.69
N PRO A 146 13.16 17.84 -10.78
CA PRO A 146 13.27 17.59 -9.35
C PRO A 146 12.37 16.43 -8.92
N PRO A 147 12.84 15.47 -8.10
CA PRO A 147 12.07 14.29 -7.70
C PRO A 147 10.65 14.61 -7.19
N ARG A 148 10.51 15.66 -6.37
CA ARG A 148 9.21 16.17 -5.87
C ARG A 148 8.19 16.59 -6.93
N LEU A 149 8.60 16.78 -8.18
CA LEU A 149 7.70 17.18 -9.27
C LEU A 149 7.29 16.00 -10.17
N ILE A 150 7.91 14.82 -10.00
CA ILE A 150 7.71 13.68 -10.88
C ILE A 150 6.30 13.10 -10.70
N GLY A 151 5.87 12.88 -9.46
CA GLY A 151 4.54 12.34 -9.13
C GLY A 151 3.41 13.23 -9.61
N SER A 152 3.59 14.55 -9.59
CA SER A 152 2.61 15.53 -10.11
C SER A 152 2.28 15.36 -11.59
N MET A 153 3.14 14.68 -12.35
CA MET A 153 2.93 14.40 -13.77
C MET A 153 2.37 12.99 -14.02
N THR A 154 2.01 12.24 -12.98
CA THR A 154 1.41 10.92 -13.12
C THR A 154 0.11 11.00 -13.94
N PRO A 155 -0.15 10.06 -14.86
CA PRO A 155 -1.47 9.95 -15.47
C PRO A 155 -2.55 9.45 -14.49
N TRP A 156 -2.16 8.93 -13.32
CA TRP A 156 -3.04 8.21 -12.39
C TRP A 156 -2.94 8.74 -10.96
N PRO A 157 -3.43 9.97 -10.73
CA PRO A 157 -3.49 10.52 -9.39
C PRO A 157 -4.47 9.70 -8.55
N GLY A 158 -4.05 9.29 -7.35
CA GLY A 158 -4.95 8.56 -6.45
C GLY A 158 -4.70 7.07 -6.32
N LEU A 159 -3.71 6.50 -7.02
CA LEU A 159 -3.44 5.06 -6.93
C LEU A 159 -2.87 4.65 -5.55
N VAL A 160 -3.07 3.37 -5.21
CA VAL A 160 -2.55 2.71 -4.00
C VAL A 160 -1.04 2.47 -4.01
N ASP A 161 -0.38 2.70 -5.13
CA ASP A 161 1.06 2.49 -5.33
C ASP A 161 1.92 3.12 -4.23
N ALA A 162 1.59 4.34 -3.82
CA ALA A 162 2.24 5.03 -2.73
C ALA A 162 1.89 4.45 -1.37
N PRO A 163 0.64 4.40 -0.87
CA PRO A 163 0.36 3.93 0.49
C PRO A 163 0.91 2.53 0.80
N HIS A 164 0.92 1.63 -0.19
CA HIS A 164 1.42 0.27 0.01
C HIS A 164 2.92 0.22 0.39
N MET A 165 3.71 1.22 -0.02
CA MET A 165 5.13 1.28 0.31
C MET A 165 5.44 1.89 1.68
N ILE A 166 4.46 2.49 2.38
CA ILE A 166 4.71 3.55 3.38
C ILE A 166 4.97 3.06 4.80
N GLY A 167 4.71 1.79 5.11
CA GLY A 167 4.95 1.21 6.45
C GLY A 167 6.29 1.64 7.11
N PRO A 168 7.44 1.60 6.40
CA PRO A 168 8.73 2.08 6.91
C PRO A 168 8.76 3.55 7.37
N ILE A 169 8.00 4.46 6.74
CA ILE A 169 7.89 5.86 7.21
C ILE A 169 7.21 5.94 8.58
N GLY A 170 6.17 5.14 8.79
CA GLY A 170 5.51 5.07 10.09
C GLY A 170 6.44 4.51 11.17
N ILE A 171 7.23 3.49 10.82
CA ILE A 171 8.22 2.89 11.74
C ILE A 171 9.29 3.90 12.15
N ILE A 172 9.91 4.62 11.21
CA ILE A 172 10.99 5.56 11.54
C ILE A 172 10.49 6.79 12.33
N ASN A 173 9.19 7.07 12.25
CA ASN A 173 8.49 8.10 13.03
C ASN A 173 7.71 7.52 14.23
N ALA A 174 8.17 6.39 14.79
CA ALA A 174 7.53 5.71 15.92
C ALA A 174 7.10 6.69 17.04
N GLY A 175 5.80 6.73 17.33
CA GLY A 175 5.21 7.60 18.35
C GLY A 175 4.89 9.04 17.91
N ASP A 176 5.14 9.41 16.64
CA ASP A 176 4.83 10.74 16.09
C ASP A 176 3.98 10.63 14.80
N PRO A 177 2.65 10.47 14.93
CA PRO A 177 1.77 10.30 13.77
C PRO A 177 1.72 11.51 12.83
N ALA A 178 1.84 12.72 13.35
CA ALA A 178 1.80 13.93 12.55
C ALA A 178 3.06 14.07 11.69
N GLN A 179 4.24 13.80 12.27
CA GLN A 179 5.48 13.79 11.51
C GLN A 179 5.51 12.63 10.50
N ALA A 180 4.98 11.45 10.85
CA ALA A 180 4.86 10.32 9.94
C ALA A 180 4.01 10.66 8.71
N ALA A 181 2.85 11.30 8.90
CA ALA A 181 2.02 11.76 7.80
C ALA A 181 2.73 12.79 6.91
N HIS A 182 3.45 13.75 7.51
CA HIS A 182 4.22 14.73 6.75
C HIS A 182 5.32 14.07 5.89
N ASP A 183 6.11 13.17 6.49
CA ASP A 183 7.17 12.47 5.77
C ASP A 183 6.60 11.55 4.67
N ALA A 184 5.46 10.90 4.94
CA ALA A 184 4.77 10.07 3.95
C ALA A 184 4.27 10.88 2.76
N ALA A 185 3.74 12.07 3.02
CA ALA A 185 3.32 13.00 1.97
C ALA A 185 4.51 13.42 1.09
N GLU A 186 5.66 13.76 1.71
CA GLU A 186 6.87 14.17 0.99
C GLU A 186 7.44 13.04 0.13
N VAL A 187 7.63 11.82 0.65
CA VAL A 187 8.20 10.72 -0.14
C VAL A 187 7.26 10.23 -1.25
N SER A 188 5.95 10.35 -1.04
CA SER A 188 4.94 9.99 -2.06
C SER A 188 5.04 10.87 -3.30
N LEU A 189 5.63 12.07 -3.22
CA LEU A 189 5.77 13.00 -4.35
C LEU A 189 6.59 12.46 -5.52
N LEU A 190 7.30 11.33 -5.34
CA LEU A 190 8.00 10.66 -6.42
C LEU A 190 7.03 10.00 -7.42
N ILE A 191 5.86 9.55 -6.94
CA ILE A 191 4.87 8.80 -7.74
C ILE A 191 3.48 9.43 -7.75
N GLN A 192 3.10 10.17 -6.71
CA GLN A 192 1.79 10.75 -6.55
C GLN A 192 1.83 12.28 -6.47
N PRO A 193 0.82 13.01 -6.97
CA PRO A 193 0.72 14.45 -6.78
C PRO A 193 0.47 14.83 -5.31
N PRO A 194 0.83 16.06 -4.90
CA PRO A 194 0.42 16.59 -3.61
C PRO A 194 -1.09 16.51 -3.42
N GLU A 195 -1.53 16.12 -2.22
CA GLU A 195 -2.95 16.05 -1.82
C GLU A 195 -3.84 15.16 -2.74
N SER A 196 -3.23 14.29 -3.56
CA SER A 196 -3.96 13.25 -4.29
C SER A 196 -4.40 12.12 -3.36
N GLY A 197 -5.31 11.26 -3.83
CA GLY A 197 -5.77 10.10 -3.07
C GLY A 197 -4.62 9.21 -2.57
N GLY A 198 -3.60 8.98 -3.41
CA GLY A 198 -2.43 8.18 -3.06
C GLY A 198 -1.62 8.83 -1.93
N THR A 199 -1.34 10.13 -2.03
CA THR A 199 -0.67 10.90 -0.97
C THR A 199 -1.48 10.95 0.33
N GLU A 200 -2.80 11.12 0.23
CA GLU A 200 -3.71 11.13 1.38
C GLU A 200 -3.76 9.77 2.07
N SER A 201 -3.85 8.68 1.31
CA SER A 201 -3.80 7.32 1.85
C SER A 201 -2.43 6.99 2.47
N SER A 202 -1.32 7.48 1.90
CA SER A 202 0.01 7.35 2.52
C SER A 202 0.04 7.98 3.91
N LYS A 203 -0.59 9.15 4.07
CA LYS A 203 -0.72 9.82 5.38
C LYS A 203 -1.51 8.97 6.38
N VAL A 204 -2.60 8.32 5.96
CA VAL A 204 -3.39 7.39 6.80
C VAL A 204 -2.50 6.27 7.33
N ILE A 205 -1.83 5.54 6.43
CA ILE A 205 -1.03 4.35 6.77
C ILE A 205 0.16 4.73 7.65
N ALA A 206 0.86 5.82 7.33
CA ALA A 206 2.01 6.28 8.11
C ALA A 206 1.61 6.70 9.53
N ALA A 207 0.54 7.49 9.67
CA ALA A 207 0.06 7.97 10.96
C ALA A 207 -0.42 6.81 11.85
N ALA A 208 -1.19 5.88 11.28
CA ALA A 208 -1.64 4.68 12.00
C ALA A 208 -0.45 3.82 12.46
N THR A 209 0.51 3.58 11.56
CA THR A 209 1.71 2.80 11.86
C THR A 209 2.52 3.45 12.98
N ALA A 210 2.82 4.76 12.88
CA ALA A 210 3.54 5.50 13.91
C ALA A 210 2.83 5.49 15.27
N ALA A 211 1.50 5.67 15.28
CA ALA A 211 0.69 5.61 16.49
C ALA A 211 0.75 4.24 17.17
N ALA A 212 0.82 3.15 16.39
CA ALA A 212 0.94 1.80 16.92
C ALA A 212 2.23 1.56 17.71
N PHE A 213 3.24 2.42 17.57
CA PHE A 213 4.48 2.33 18.36
C PHE A 213 4.35 2.92 19.77
N ASP A 214 3.32 3.72 20.08
CA ASP A 214 3.06 4.18 21.45
C ASP A 214 2.92 2.97 22.40
N PRO A 215 3.61 2.94 23.55
CA PRO A 215 3.46 1.86 24.54
C PRO A 215 2.04 1.64 25.04
N ASN A 216 1.20 2.68 24.99
CA ASN A 216 -0.20 2.69 25.42
C ASN A 216 -1.18 2.68 24.23
N ALA A 217 -0.70 2.43 23.00
CA ALA A 217 -1.55 2.41 21.82
C ALA A 217 -2.74 1.44 22.00
N THR A 218 -3.93 1.92 21.67
CA THR A 218 -5.13 1.09 21.51
C THR A 218 -5.56 1.09 20.05
N VAL A 219 -6.49 0.19 19.69
CA VAL A 219 -7.10 0.16 18.36
C VAL A 219 -7.71 1.54 18.04
N GLU A 220 -8.42 2.13 18.99
CA GLU A 220 -9.07 3.42 18.85
C GLU A 220 -8.05 4.56 18.67
N SER A 221 -6.95 4.57 19.43
CA SER A 221 -5.93 5.63 19.29
C SER A 221 -5.22 5.57 17.93
N ILE A 222 -4.99 4.36 17.41
CA ILE A 222 -4.39 4.14 16.08
C ILE A 222 -5.35 4.64 14.98
N ILE A 223 -6.62 4.25 15.06
CA ILE A 223 -7.65 4.71 14.11
C ILE A 223 -7.82 6.23 14.17
N GLN A 224 -7.81 6.81 15.37
CA GLN A 224 -7.87 8.26 15.55
C GLN A 224 -6.69 8.96 14.87
N ALA A 225 -5.47 8.47 15.04
CA ALA A 225 -4.29 9.02 14.39
C ALA A 225 -4.38 8.97 12.85
N ALA A 226 -4.88 7.86 12.29
CA ALA A 226 -5.11 7.71 10.85
C ALA A 226 -6.08 8.78 10.30
N ARG A 227 -7.09 9.15 11.08
CA ARG A 227 -8.13 10.12 10.72
C ARG A 227 -7.69 11.58 10.89
N GLU A 228 -6.94 11.89 11.94
CA GLU A 228 -6.61 13.27 12.30
C GLU A 228 -5.59 13.92 11.36
N ASN A 229 -4.76 13.11 10.69
CA ASN A 229 -3.64 13.58 9.88
C ASN A 229 -3.93 13.66 8.37
N VAL A 230 -5.20 13.60 7.97
CA VAL A 230 -5.66 13.69 6.58
C VAL A 230 -6.71 14.77 6.39
N SER A 231 -7.02 15.10 5.13
CA SER A 231 -8.08 16.05 4.79
C SER A 231 -9.45 15.59 5.30
N ILE A 232 -10.39 16.53 5.41
CA ILE A 232 -11.76 16.23 5.83
C ILE A 232 -12.47 15.25 4.87
N ASN A 233 -12.09 15.26 3.58
CA ASN A 233 -12.69 14.38 2.58
C ASN A 233 -12.22 12.93 2.78
N THR A 234 -10.90 12.71 2.88
CA THR A 234 -10.32 11.39 3.17
C THR A 234 -10.83 10.86 4.51
N ARG A 235 -10.89 11.72 5.53
CA ARG A 235 -11.46 11.37 6.84
C ARG A 235 -12.91 10.90 6.73
N GLY A 236 -13.73 11.56 5.91
CA GLY A 236 -15.12 11.17 5.66
C GLY A 236 -15.23 9.75 5.11
N ILE A 237 -14.39 9.38 4.15
CA ILE A 237 -14.38 8.01 3.58
C ILE A 237 -13.95 6.97 4.62
N ILE A 238 -12.94 7.27 5.45
CA ILE A 238 -12.56 6.40 6.56
C ILE A 238 -13.71 6.25 7.56
N ASP A 239 -14.42 7.33 7.86
CA ASP A 239 -15.56 7.32 8.78
C ASP A 239 -16.72 6.48 8.24
N GLU A 240 -17.01 6.56 6.94
CA GLU A 240 -18.00 5.73 6.26
C GLU A 240 -17.64 4.23 6.33
N ALA A 241 -16.37 3.88 6.10
CA ALA A 241 -15.89 2.51 6.20
C ALA A 241 -15.92 1.97 7.64
N LEU A 242 -15.59 2.80 8.64
CA LEU A 242 -15.67 2.45 10.07
C LEU A 242 -17.12 2.28 10.54
N ASP A 243 -18.03 3.18 10.13
CA ASP A 243 -19.46 3.04 10.42
C ASP A 243 -20.02 1.75 9.79
N LEU A 244 -19.59 1.42 8.58
CA LEU A 244 -19.93 0.15 7.96
C LEU A 244 -19.39 -1.04 8.75
N ALA A 245 -18.10 -1.03 9.11
CA ALA A 245 -17.47 -2.10 9.89
C ALA A 245 -18.17 -2.35 11.23
N SER A 246 -18.65 -1.30 11.89
CA SER A 246 -19.37 -1.42 13.17
C SER A 246 -20.69 -2.21 13.09
N LYS A 247 -21.24 -2.39 11.89
CA LYS A 247 -22.52 -3.08 11.64
C LYS A 247 -22.36 -4.57 11.36
N TYR A 248 -21.13 -5.05 11.17
CA TYR A 248 -20.86 -6.45 10.82
C TYR A 248 -19.98 -7.13 11.88
N PRO A 249 -20.19 -8.43 12.13
CA PRO A 249 -19.52 -9.12 13.23
C PRO A 249 -18.08 -9.54 12.94
N ASP A 250 -17.72 -9.73 11.67
CA ASP A 250 -16.44 -10.28 11.25
C ASP A 250 -16.06 -9.90 9.81
N THR A 251 -14.81 -10.21 9.44
CA THR A 251 -14.23 -9.95 8.13
C THR A 251 -14.91 -10.71 7.00
N LYS A 252 -15.63 -11.80 7.29
CA LYS A 252 -16.34 -12.59 6.28
C LYS A 252 -17.69 -11.96 5.92
N ALA A 253 -18.41 -11.43 6.92
CA ALA A 253 -19.72 -10.82 6.79
C ALA A 253 -19.67 -9.42 6.16
N ILE A 254 -18.57 -8.68 6.35
CA ILE A 254 -18.42 -7.32 5.80
C ILE A 254 -18.14 -7.29 4.28
N ARG A 255 -17.67 -8.38 3.67
CA ARG A 255 -17.16 -8.42 2.28
C ARG A 255 -18.13 -7.85 1.24
N GLU A 256 -19.37 -8.35 1.20
CA GLU A 256 -20.38 -7.85 0.26
C GLU A 256 -20.77 -6.38 0.55
N PRO A 257 -21.08 -6.00 1.81
CA PRO A 257 -21.36 -4.60 2.17
C PRO A 257 -20.27 -3.61 1.76
N ILE A 258 -19.00 -3.90 2.07
CA ILE A 258 -17.89 -2.97 1.81
C ILE A 258 -17.56 -2.89 0.32
N ARG A 259 -17.60 -4.02 -0.40
CA ARG A 259 -17.55 -3.98 -1.88
C ARG A 259 -18.67 -3.12 -2.46
N LYS A 260 -19.91 -3.27 -1.98
CA LYS A 260 -21.05 -2.47 -2.48
C LYS A 260 -20.90 -0.98 -2.17
N HIS A 261 -20.36 -0.63 -1.01
CA HIS A 261 -20.13 0.74 -0.60
C HIS A 261 -19.17 1.46 -1.56
N PHE A 262 -18.07 0.80 -1.92
CA PHE A 262 -17.11 1.31 -2.88
C PHE A 262 -17.45 0.95 -4.34
N MET A 263 -18.71 0.68 -4.68
CA MET A 263 -19.11 0.51 -6.10
C MET A 263 -19.93 1.71 -6.60
N PRO A 264 -19.65 2.26 -7.80
CA PRO A 264 -18.52 2.00 -8.69
C PRO A 264 -17.41 3.03 -8.42
N THR A 265 -16.65 2.91 -7.33
CA THR A 265 -15.41 3.69 -7.24
C THR A 265 -14.49 3.28 -8.38
N TYR A 266 -13.51 4.15 -8.63
CA TYR A 266 -12.47 4.07 -9.65
C TYR A 266 -12.17 2.63 -10.11
N PRO A 267 -12.09 2.36 -11.43
CA PRO A 267 -11.97 1.00 -11.96
C PRO A 267 -10.67 0.26 -11.57
N TYR A 268 -9.74 0.95 -10.90
CA TYR A 268 -8.43 0.47 -10.46
C TYR A 268 -8.23 0.71 -8.97
N ALA A 269 -7.08 0.31 -8.44
CA ALA A 269 -6.69 0.40 -7.03
C ALA A 269 -6.63 1.84 -6.50
N ASP A 270 -7.77 2.36 -6.00
CA ASP A 270 -7.86 3.68 -5.37
C ASP A 270 -7.26 3.64 -3.97
N GLY A 271 -6.29 4.50 -3.70
CA GLY A 271 -5.55 4.50 -2.44
C GLY A 271 -6.42 4.84 -1.23
N VAL A 272 -7.41 5.71 -1.37
CA VAL A 272 -8.29 6.11 -0.26
C VAL A 272 -9.27 4.98 0.07
N GLU A 273 -9.83 4.31 -0.93
CA GLU A 273 -10.59 3.07 -0.78
C GLU A 273 -9.75 2.01 -0.05
N THR A 274 -8.57 1.66 -0.57
CA THR A 274 -7.72 0.62 0.02
C THR A 274 -7.33 0.95 1.47
N ALA A 275 -6.97 2.21 1.77
CA ALA A 275 -6.68 2.61 3.14
C ALA A 275 -7.90 2.55 4.07
N ALA A 276 -9.08 2.97 3.60
CA ALA A 276 -10.31 2.88 4.37
C ALA A 276 -10.72 1.43 4.65
N GLU A 277 -10.51 0.53 3.68
CA GLU A 277 -10.74 -0.91 3.81
C GLU A 277 -9.79 -1.54 4.83
N ALA A 278 -8.49 -1.23 4.76
CA ALA A 278 -7.52 -1.69 5.73
C ALA A 278 -7.87 -1.23 7.15
N ILE A 279 -8.27 0.04 7.33
CA ILE A 279 -8.70 0.57 8.63
C ILE A 279 -10.00 -0.07 9.13
N ALA A 280 -10.97 -0.33 8.25
CA ALA A 280 -12.20 -1.05 8.59
C ALA A 280 -11.93 -2.49 9.04
N LEU A 281 -11.04 -3.20 8.34
CA LEU A 281 -10.61 -4.55 8.73
C LEU A 281 -9.80 -4.55 10.03
N PHE A 282 -8.95 -3.56 10.25
CA PHE A 282 -8.24 -3.39 11.52
C PHE A 282 -9.20 -3.17 12.69
N ALA A 283 -10.26 -2.36 12.48
CA ALA A 283 -11.28 -2.11 13.48
C ALA A 283 -12.13 -3.35 13.80
N ILE A 284 -12.65 -4.03 12.78
CA ILE A 284 -13.53 -5.21 12.96
C ILE A 284 -12.80 -6.37 13.63
N THR A 285 -11.49 -6.50 13.40
CA THR A 285 -10.63 -7.54 14.01
C THR A 285 -10.00 -7.11 15.32
N LYS A 286 -10.25 -5.88 15.78
CA LYS A 286 -9.68 -5.31 17.02
C LYS A 286 -8.16 -5.40 17.03
N GLY A 287 -7.54 -5.19 15.87
CA GLY A 287 -6.09 -5.25 15.68
C GLY A 287 -5.48 -6.65 15.71
N ASP A 288 -6.28 -7.72 15.61
CA ASP A 288 -5.74 -9.06 15.37
C ASP A 288 -5.13 -9.14 13.98
N VAL A 289 -3.80 -9.21 13.94
CA VAL A 289 -3.01 -9.19 12.69
C VAL A 289 -3.36 -10.36 11.78
N ARG A 290 -3.59 -11.56 12.34
CA ARG A 290 -3.87 -12.75 11.54
C ARG A 290 -5.25 -12.65 10.90
N GLU A 291 -6.26 -12.34 11.70
CA GLU A 291 -7.64 -12.24 11.22
C GLU A 291 -7.82 -11.06 10.26
N GLY A 292 -7.11 -9.94 10.48
CA GLY A 292 -7.11 -8.79 9.59
C GLY A 292 -6.54 -9.13 8.22
N MET A 293 -5.38 -9.77 8.19
CA MET A 293 -4.68 -10.15 6.96
C MET A 293 -5.44 -11.20 6.15
N ILE A 294 -6.01 -12.21 6.83
CA ILE A 294 -6.87 -13.22 6.19
C ILE A 294 -8.15 -12.54 5.66
N GLY A 295 -8.74 -11.63 6.43
CA GLY A 295 -9.88 -10.84 5.98
C GLY A 295 -9.61 -10.04 4.71
N ALA A 296 -8.46 -9.35 4.66
CA ALA A 296 -8.01 -8.56 3.52
C ALA A 296 -7.78 -9.44 2.28
N THR A 297 -7.11 -10.58 2.45
CA THR A 297 -6.86 -11.56 1.37
C THR A 297 -8.16 -12.03 0.73
N ASN A 298 -9.24 -12.16 1.50
CA ASN A 298 -10.52 -12.68 1.02
C ASN A 298 -11.54 -11.57 0.66
N LEU A 299 -11.11 -10.29 0.62
CA LEU A 299 -12.00 -9.16 0.33
C LEU A 299 -12.26 -8.96 -1.18
N GLY A 300 -11.33 -9.43 -2.01
CA GLY A 300 -11.31 -9.23 -3.46
C GLY A 300 -10.93 -7.80 -3.88
N ARG A 301 -10.69 -7.60 -5.19
CA ARG A 301 -9.99 -6.44 -5.77
C ARG A 301 -8.49 -6.48 -5.48
N ASP A 302 -7.99 -5.52 -4.71
CA ASP A 302 -6.58 -5.15 -4.56
C ASP A 302 -5.99 -5.78 -3.27
N THR A 303 -6.08 -7.11 -3.19
CA THR A 303 -5.99 -7.86 -1.92
C THR A 303 -4.59 -7.92 -1.33
N ASP A 304 -3.56 -7.89 -2.16
CA ASP A 304 -2.16 -7.71 -1.77
C ASP A 304 -1.95 -6.34 -1.11
N CYS A 305 -2.55 -5.30 -1.67
CA CYS A 305 -2.40 -3.94 -1.16
C CYS A 305 -3.20 -3.68 0.12
N ILE A 306 -4.39 -4.27 0.26
CA ILE A 306 -5.18 -4.20 1.50
C ILE A 306 -4.54 -5.05 2.60
N GLY A 307 -3.92 -6.17 2.23
CA GLY A 307 -3.34 -7.13 3.17
C GLY A 307 -1.96 -6.73 3.71
N GLY A 308 -1.14 -6.09 2.88
CA GLY A 308 0.23 -5.69 3.21
C GLY A 308 0.35 -4.27 3.74
#